data_AF-A0A359CPR0-F1
#
_entry.id   AF-A0A359CPR0-F1
#
_cell.length_a   1.000
_cell.length_b   1.000
_cell.length_c   1.000
_cell.angle_alpha   90.00
_cell.angle_beta   90.00
_cell.angle_gamma   90.00
#
_symmetry.space_group_name_H-M   'P 1'
#
loop_
_entity.id
_entity.type
_entity.pdbx_description
1 polymer ?
#
loop_
_entity_poly.entity_id
_entity_poly.type
_entity_poly.pdbx_seq_one_letter_code
_entity_poly.pdbx_strand_id
1 'polypeptide(L)' 'MGESIKGLKRSKYCGEFRDSDVGNKATVMGWVQRRRNLGGLIFVDLRDRTGIVQIVFGEA' A
#
# COMPACT_ATOMS: atom_id res chain seq x y z
N MET A 1 14.74 13.28 -0.41
CA MET A 1 13.69 12.98 -1.40
C MET A 1 12.49 12.38 -0.66
N GLY A 2 11.52 13.22 -0.28
CA GLY A 2 10.12 12.84 -0.01
C GLY A 2 9.76 11.77 1.03
N GLU A 3 10.53 11.52 2.10
CA GLU A 3 10.21 10.42 3.03
C GLU A 3 9.13 10.73 4.08
N SER A 4 8.66 11.98 4.17
CA SER A 4 7.61 12.36 5.12
C SER A 4 6.50 13.17 4.45
N ILE A 5 5.30 12.60 4.42
CA ILE A 5 4.05 13.34 4.18
C ILE A 5 3.40 13.52 5.54
N LYS A 6 3.34 14.75 6.04
CA LYS A 6 2.63 15.11 7.29
C LYS A 6 2.99 14.23 8.51
N GLY A 7 4.26 13.86 8.67
CA GLY A 7 4.73 13.04 9.80
C GLY A 7 4.54 11.52 9.65
N LEU A 8 3.95 11.05 8.55
CA LEU A 8 3.94 9.63 8.21
C LEU A 8 5.29 9.22 7.62
N LYS A 9 5.84 8.09 8.09
CA LYS A 9 7.07 7.47 7.58
C LYS A 9 6.74 6.11 6.99
N ARG A 10 7.35 5.78 5.86
CA ARG A 10 7.23 4.45 5.23
C ARG A 10 7.70 3.36 6.21
N SER A 11 6.90 2.31 6.40
CA SER A 11 7.24 1.15 7.22
C SER A 11 8.09 0.14 6.45
N LYS A 12 7.67 -0.21 5.22
CA LYS A 12 8.36 -1.12 4.30
C LYS A 12 8.12 -0.67 2.85
N TYR A 13 8.97 -1.13 1.94
CA TYR A 13 8.70 -0.96 0.51
C TYR A 13 7.63 -1.95 0.02
N CYS A 14 6.96 -1.61 -1.08
CA CYS A 14 5.79 -2.35 -1.59
C CYS A 14 6.12 -3.80 -1.92
N GLY A 15 7.32 -4.09 -2.43
CA GLY A 15 7.78 -5.46 -2.76
C GLY A 15 8.25 -6.30 -1.57
N GLU A 16 8.27 -5.75 -0.35
CA GLU A 16 8.86 -6.41 0.83
C GLU A 16 7.83 -7.11 1.73
N PHE A 17 6.53 -6.90 1.52
CA PHE A 17 5.50 -7.54 2.34
C PHE A 17 5.45 -9.05 2.11
N ARG A 18 5.35 -9.81 3.20
CA ARG A 18 5.24 -11.28 3.22
C ARG A 18 4.16 -11.72 4.21
N ASP A 19 3.81 -13.01 4.19
CA ASP A 19 2.81 -13.59 5.09
C ASP A 19 3.15 -13.38 6.59
N SER A 20 4.43 -13.25 6.92
CA SER A 20 4.90 -12.90 8.27
C SER A 20 4.46 -11.52 8.76
N ASP A 21 3.95 -10.65 7.88
CA ASP A 21 3.53 -9.29 8.21
C ASP A 21 2.03 -9.17 8.53
N VAL A 22 1.27 -10.27 8.46
CA VAL A 22 -0.16 -10.27 8.74
C VAL A 22 -0.44 -9.77 10.17
N GLY A 23 -1.42 -8.87 10.30
CA GLY A 23 -1.82 -8.27 11.58
C GLY A 23 -1.04 -7.01 11.96
N ASN A 24 0.05 -6.68 11.26
CA ASN A 24 0.84 -5.49 11.56
C ASN A 24 0.27 -4.22 10.91
N LYS A 25 0.28 -3.11 11.65
CA LYS A 25 -0.01 -1.79 11.09
C LYS A 25 1.19 -1.32 10.25
N ALA A 26 0.95 -1.00 8.98
CA ALA A 26 2.00 -0.57 8.06
C ALA A 26 1.62 0.71 7.31
N THR A 27 2.64 1.53 7.02
CA THR A 27 2.53 2.70 6.15
C THR A 27 3.28 2.42 4.86
N VAL A 28 2.57 2.46 3.72
CA VAL A 28 3.14 2.28 2.37
C VAL A 28 3.07 3.58 1.59
N MET A 29 4.05 3.80 0.72
CA MET A 29 4.16 5.02 -0.09
C MET A 29 4.67 4.66 -1.48
N GLY A 30 4.00 5.15 -2.52
CA GLY A 30 4.31 4.87 -3.91
C GLY A 30 3.35 5.59 -4.85
N TRP A 31 3.29 5.13 -6.10
CA TRP A 31 2.38 5.65 -7.12
C TRP A 31 1.27 4.63 -7.39
N VAL A 32 0.06 5.13 -7.59
CA VAL A 32 -1.07 4.30 -7.99
C VAL A 32 -0.82 3.80 -9.41
N GLN A 33 -0.60 2.49 -9.57
CA GLN A 33 -0.46 1.87 -10.89
C GLN A 33 -1.81 1.54 -11.50
N ARG A 34 -2.72 0.99 -10.70
CA ARG A 34 -4.06 0.60 -11.15
C ARG A 34 -5.07 0.75 -10.03
N ARG A 35 -6.27 1.20 -10.39
CA ARG A 35 -7.45 1.22 -9.52
C ARG A 35 -8.51 0.30 -10.12
N ARG A 36 -9.13 -0.55 -9.30
CA ARG A 36 -10.23 -1.44 -9.67
C ARG A 36 -11.37 -1.24 -8.67
N ASN A 37 -12.61 -1.36 -9.14
CA ASN A 37 -13.81 -1.29 -8.30
C ASN A 37 -14.59 -2.60 -8.48
N LEU A 38 -14.92 -3.25 -7.37
CA LEU A 38 -15.73 -4.46 -7.34
C LEU A 38 -16.81 -4.29 -6.27
N GLY A 39 -18.01 -3.88 -6.68
CA GLY A 39 -19.19 -3.89 -5.82
C GLY A 39 -19.06 -3.09 -4.52
N GLY A 40 -18.33 -1.95 -4.53
CA GLY A 40 -18.11 -1.11 -3.34
C GLY A 40 -16.73 -1.29 -2.70
N LEU A 41 -15.99 -2.36 -3.06
CA LEU A 41 -14.59 -2.50 -2.72
C LEU A 41 -13.71 -1.80 -3.75
N ILE A 42 -12.80 -0.95 -3.30
CA ILE A 42 -11.80 -0.32 -4.15
C ILE A 42 -10.47 -1.02 -3.94
N PHE A 43 -9.92 -1.59 -5.00
CA PHE A 43 -8.58 -2.14 -5.01
C PHE A 43 -7.63 -1.14 -5.67
N VAL A 44 -6.51 -0.88 -5.01
CA VAL A 44 -5.45 -0.02 -5.52
C VAL A 44 -4.16 -0.83 -5.52
N ASP A 45 -3.60 -1.01 -6.72
CA ASP A 45 -2.26 -1.56 -6.88
C ASP A 45 -1.28 -0.39 -6.75
N LEU A 46 -0.56 -0.33 -5.62
CA LEU A 46 0.42 0.70 -5.32
C LEU A 46 1.81 0.19 -5.69
N ARG A 47 2.53 0.94 -6.54
CA ARG A 47 3.87 0.58 -7.01
C ARG A 47 4.93 1.50 -6.43
N ASP A 48 6.05 0.92 -6.04
CA ASP A 48 7.31 1.63 -5.87
C ASP A 48 8.44 0.92 -6.65
N ARG A 49 9.69 1.33 -6.42
CA ARG A 49 10.86 0.77 -7.10
C ARG A 49 11.10 -0.72 -6.83
N THR A 50 10.51 -1.27 -5.77
CA THR A 50 10.75 -2.65 -5.31
C THR A 50 9.67 -3.62 -5.76
N GLY A 51 8.47 -3.13 -6.11
CA GLY A 51 7.37 -3.99 -6.50
C GLY A 51 6.01 -3.33 -6.34
N ILE A 52 4.97 -4.16 -6.27
CA ILE A 52 3.57 -3.77 -6.18
C ILE A 52 2.98 -4.37 -4.90
N VAL A 53 2.21 -3.57 -4.17
CA VAL A 53 1.36 -4.03 -3.06
C VAL A 53 -0.11 -3.69 -3.38
N GLN A 54 -1.02 -4.61 -3.07
CA GLN A 54 -2.46 -4.37 -3.24
C GLN A 54 -3.04 -3.79 -1.96
N ILE A 55 -3.75 -2.67 -2.08
CA ILE A 55 -4.48 -2.01 -1.00
C ILE A 55 -5.97 -2.15 -1.29
N VAL A 56 -6.75 -2.57 -0.29
CA VAL A 56 -8.20 -2.67 -0.39
C VAL A 56 -8.83 -1.61 0.51
N PHE A 57 -9.73 -0.82 -0.06
CA PHE A 57 -10.59 0.09 0.69
C PHE A 57 -12.00 -0.51 0.66
N GLY A 58 -12.54 -0.77 1.85
CA GLY A 58 -13.89 -1.26 2.10
C GLY A 58 -14.31 -0.92 3.52
N GLU A 59 -15.57 -1.17 3.87
CA GLU A 59 -15.98 -1.14 5.27
C GLU A 59 -15.41 -2.36 6.00
N ALA A 60 -15.01 -2.14 7.26
CA ALA A 60 -14.47 -3.16 8.15
C ALA A 60 -15.60 -3.91 8.87
#